data_AF-A0AB33KD84-F1
#
_entry.id   AF-A0AB33KD84-F1
#
_cell.length_a   1.000
_cell.length_b   1.000
_cell.length_c   1.000
_cell.angle_alpha   90.00
_cell.angle_beta   90.00
_cell.angle_gamma   90.00
#
_symmetry.space_group_name_H-M   'P 1'
#
loop_
_entity.id
_entity.type
_entity.pdbx_description
1 polymer ?
#
loop_
_entity_poly.entity_id
_entity_poly.type
_entity_poly.pdbx_seq_one_letter_code
_entity_poly.pdbx_strand_id
1 'polypeptide(L)'
;MTPSRNEAFNQWLAETLPDPEIDKDPAWLSPQEKQWFEEIFDGNGQLPAHRLAEVIFSRRIQLAYAALDLLKAHAAGDLTTDLGELKVFSNRDSEYEPTGEVEIHGEQVRTLIPDAAMVTVAAAVQAFVADTIRRVWPVCGEHRYGLHPILTPTGARWHCRPGSHAIPLPGRAGRSAAS
;
A
#
# COMPACT_ATOMS: atom_id res chain seq x y z
N MET A 1 31.04 25.15 6.91
CA MET A 1 29.94 25.33 5.95
C MET A 1 28.79 24.44 6.38
N THR A 2 27.58 24.98 6.50
CA THR A 2 26.39 24.17 6.78
C THR A 2 25.98 23.45 5.49
N PRO A 3 25.73 22.13 5.51
CA PRO A 3 25.26 21.41 4.33
C PRO A 3 23.93 22.02 3.84
N SER A 4 23.73 22.00 2.53
CA SER A 4 22.42 22.32 1.93
C SER A 4 21.37 21.31 2.40
N ARG A 5 20.09 21.69 2.36
CA ARG A 5 18.98 20.80 2.72
C ARG A 5 19.03 19.46 1.95
N ASN A 6 19.37 19.50 0.66
CA ASN A 6 19.45 18.29 -0.17
C ASN A 6 20.64 17.40 0.22
N GLU A 7 21.79 17.98 0.56
CA GLU A 7 22.92 17.21 1.09
C GLU A 7 22.56 16.55 2.42
N ALA A 8 21.95 17.31 3.35
CA ALA A 8 21.53 16.80 4.65
C ALA A 8 20.47 15.68 4.53
N PHE A 9 19.52 15.80 3.60
CA PHE A 9 18.51 14.78 3.34
C PHE A 9 19.12 13.50 2.74
N ASN A 10 19.96 13.62 1.71
CA ASN A 10 20.58 12.47 1.08
C ASN A 10 21.54 11.75 2.05
N GLN A 11 22.26 12.50 2.88
CA GLN A 11 23.09 11.94 3.94
C GLN A 11 22.24 11.16 4.96
N TRP A 12 21.15 11.77 5.45
CA TRP A 12 20.23 11.11 6.37
C TRP A 12 19.69 9.79 5.81
N LEU A 13 19.27 9.75 4.55
CA LEU A 13 18.82 8.51 3.92
C LEU A 13 19.92 7.45 3.84
N ALA A 14 21.13 7.85 3.46
CA ALA A 14 22.27 6.95 3.31
C ALA A 14 22.72 6.35 4.64
N GLU A 15 22.56 7.08 5.75
CA GLU A 15 22.90 6.62 7.10
C GLU A 15 21.76 5.81 7.74
N THR A 16 20.50 6.21 7.52
CA THR A 16 19.36 5.69 8.28
C THR A 16 18.73 4.45 7.62
N LEU A 17 18.58 4.42 6.29
CA LEU A 17 17.85 3.31 5.66
C LEU A 17 18.59 1.97 5.70
N PRO A 18 19.93 1.90 5.56
CA PRO A 18 20.66 0.65 5.70
C PRO A 18 20.76 0.13 7.14
N ASP A 19 20.29 0.89 8.14
CA ASP A 19 20.27 0.45 9.54
C ASP A 19 19.46 -0.85 9.67
N PRO A 20 19.92 -1.87 10.43
CA PRO A 20 19.23 -3.15 10.57
C PRO A 20 17.78 -3.06 11.08
N GLU A 21 17.38 -1.97 11.73
CA GLU A 21 15.98 -1.76 12.14
C GLU A 21 15.06 -1.39 10.96
N ILE A 22 15.62 -1.03 9.80
CA ILE A 22 14.90 -0.69 8.57
C ILE A 22 15.25 -1.64 7.43
N ASP A 23 16.54 -1.94 7.24
CA ASP A 23 17.08 -2.84 6.21
C ASP A 23 16.61 -2.49 4.80
N LYS A 24 16.84 -1.25 4.37
CA LYS A 24 16.46 -0.76 3.05
C LYS A 24 17.61 -0.04 2.33
N ASP A 25 17.84 -0.41 1.07
CA ASP A 25 18.78 0.32 0.21
C ASP A 25 18.13 1.61 -0.32
N PRO A 26 18.68 2.81 -0.04
CA PRO A 26 18.18 4.07 -0.59
C PRO A 26 18.19 4.11 -2.13
N ALA A 27 19.05 3.33 -2.80
CA ALA A 27 19.09 3.23 -4.26
C ALA A 27 17.83 2.58 -4.85
N TRP A 28 17.06 1.84 -4.04
CA TRP A 28 15.84 1.16 -4.49
C TRP A 28 14.56 1.96 -4.22
N LEU A 29 14.69 3.19 -3.70
CA LEU A 29 13.54 4.06 -3.51
C LEU A 29 12.95 4.49 -4.86
N SER A 30 11.66 4.25 -5.02
CA SER A 30 10.90 4.90 -6.08
C SER A 30 10.83 6.42 -5.85
N PRO A 31 10.55 7.22 -6.89
CA PRO A 31 10.38 8.68 -6.73
C PRO A 31 9.32 9.06 -5.70
N GLN A 32 8.23 8.29 -5.61
CA GLN A 32 7.16 8.55 -4.65
C GLN A 32 7.58 8.21 -3.22
N GLU A 33 8.37 7.15 -3.02
CA GLU A 33 8.88 6.83 -1.68
C GLU A 33 9.89 7.87 -1.24
N LYS A 34 10.77 8.31 -2.16
CA LYS A 34 11.70 9.41 -1.90
C LYS A 34 10.95 10.67 -1.51
N GLN A 35 9.89 11.04 -2.23
CA GLN A 35 9.03 12.17 -1.87
C GLN A 35 8.43 12.01 -0.46
N TRP A 36 7.92 10.82 -0.12
CA TRP A 36 7.41 10.59 1.22
C TRP A 36 8.49 10.75 2.30
N PHE A 37 9.71 10.27 2.08
CA PHE A 37 10.82 10.50 2.99
C PHE A 37 11.22 11.98 3.07
N GLU A 38 11.14 12.74 1.97
CA GLU A 38 11.34 14.18 1.98
C GLU A 38 10.32 14.89 2.88
N GLU A 39 9.05 14.49 2.82
CA GLU A 39 7.98 15.03 3.69
C GLU A 39 8.26 14.72 5.17
N ILE A 40 8.72 13.50 5.49
CA ILE A 40 9.11 13.13 6.85
C ILE A 40 10.29 14.00 7.31
N PHE A 41 11.31 14.16 6.47
CA PHE A 41 12.48 14.97 6.78
C PHE A 41 12.13 16.45 6.99
N ASP A 42 11.29 17.02 6.14
CA ASP A 42 10.88 18.43 6.25
C ASP A 42 10.03 18.66 7.51
N GLY A 43 9.22 17.67 7.92
CA GLY A 43 8.38 17.76 9.11
C GLY A 43 9.10 17.52 10.44
N ASN A 44 10.18 16.72 10.44
CA ASN A 44 10.79 16.20 11.67
C ASN A 44 12.31 16.42 11.76
N GLY A 45 12.95 16.86 10.68
CA GLY A 45 14.40 16.80 10.52
C GLY A 45 14.90 15.36 10.40
N GLN A 46 16.13 15.12 10.87
CA GLN A 46 16.76 13.81 10.85
C GLN A 46 16.21 12.94 11.99
N LEU A 47 15.36 11.97 11.64
CA LEU A 47 14.91 10.96 12.58
C LEU A 47 15.97 9.85 12.70
N PRO A 48 16.28 9.37 13.92
CA PRO A 48 17.07 8.16 14.09
C PRO A 48 16.28 6.92 13.61
N ALA A 49 16.99 5.84 13.29
CA ALA A 49 16.42 4.62 12.68
C ALA A 49 15.19 4.08 13.43
N HIS A 50 15.28 3.86 14.75
CA HIS A 50 14.16 3.36 15.55
C HIS A 50 12.88 4.18 15.44
N ARG A 51 13.01 5.51 15.42
CA ARG A 51 11.84 6.41 15.26
C ARG A 51 11.31 6.36 13.84
N LEU A 52 12.18 6.28 12.84
CA LEU A 52 11.76 6.15 11.45
C LEU A 52 11.07 4.81 11.19
N ALA A 53 11.53 3.72 11.80
CA ALA A 53 10.90 2.41 11.74
C ALA A 53 9.47 2.43 12.32
N GLU A 54 9.24 3.13 13.44
CA GLU A 54 7.89 3.35 14.01
C GLU A 54 6.98 4.14 13.04
N VAL A 55 7.52 5.15 12.36
CA VAL A 55 6.79 5.95 11.37
C VAL A 55 6.44 5.12 10.14
N ILE A 56 7.37 4.30 9.63
CA ILE A 56 7.15 3.35 8.54
C ILE A 56 6.05 2.36 8.90
N PHE A 57 6.13 1.74 10.08
CA PHE A 57 5.15 0.78 10.56
C PHE A 57 3.75 1.40 10.62
N SER A 58 3.65 2.55 11.27
CA SER A 58 2.40 3.30 11.40
C SER A 58 1.82 3.69 10.05
N ARG A 59 2.67 4.08 9.09
CA ARG A 59 2.27 4.40 7.73
C ARG A 59 1.66 3.20 7.01
N ARG A 60 2.31 2.03 7.09
CA ARG A 60 1.80 0.78 6.49
C ARG A 60 0.44 0.38 7.07
N ILE A 61 0.27 0.48 8.39
CA ILE A 61 -1.02 0.24 9.06
C ILE A 61 -2.10 1.17 8.51
N GLN A 62 -1.82 2.48 8.44
CA GLN A 62 -2.78 3.46 7.94
C GLN A 62 -3.19 3.19 6.48
N LEU A 63 -2.22 2.84 5.63
CA LEU A 63 -2.49 2.49 4.23
C LEU A 63 -3.33 1.21 4.13
N ALA A 64 -3.00 0.18 4.91
CA ALA A 64 -3.71 -1.09 4.95
C ALA A 64 -5.18 -0.90 5.35
N TYR A 65 -5.45 -0.17 6.44
CA TYR A 65 -6.83 0.11 6.86
C TYR A 65 -7.59 0.95 5.83
N ALA A 66 -6.99 2.04 5.33
CA ALA A 66 -7.65 2.90 4.37
C ALA A 66 -8.01 2.17 3.07
N ALA A 67 -7.13 1.31 2.57
CA ALA A 67 -7.39 0.49 1.39
C ALA A 67 -8.45 -0.59 1.68
N LEU A 68 -8.34 -1.27 2.83
CA LEU A 68 -9.26 -2.34 3.21
C LEU A 68 -10.69 -1.83 3.36
N ASP A 69 -10.87 -0.68 4.00
CA ASP A 69 -12.20 -0.07 4.18
C ASP A 69 -12.88 0.22 2.84
N LEU A 70 -12.15 0.80 1.88
CA LEU A 70 -12.65 1.10 0.54
C LEU A 70 -13.01 -0.19 -0.22
N LEU A 71 -12.16 -1.20 -0.15
CA LEU A 71 -12.36 -2.47 -0.86
C LEU A 71 -13.46 -3.32 -0.24
N LYS A 72 -13.58 -3.36 1.10
CA LYS A 72 -14.70 -4.03 1.79
C LYS A 72 -16.02 -3.39 1.43
N ALA A 73 -16.10 -2.05 1.42
CA ALA A 73 -17.32 -1.34 1.02
C ALA A 73 -17.69 -1.64 -0.44
N HIS A 74 -16.72 -1.63 -1.34
CA HIS A 74 -16.95 -1.94 -2.75
C HIS A 74 -17.39 -3.41 -2.96
N ALA A 75 -16.68 -4.36 -2.37
CA ALA A 75 -17.01 -5.78 -2.44
C ALA A 75 -18.38 -6.08 -1.83
N ALA A 76 -18.73 -5.47 -0.69
CA ALA A 76 -20.02 -5.65 -0.06
C ALA A 76 -21.18 -5.16 -0.94
N GLY A 77 -20.98 -4.04 -1.65
CA GLY A 77 -21.94 -3.54 -2.63
C GLY A 77 -22.15 -4.51 -3.80
N ASP A 78 -21.06 -5.01 -4.39
CA ASP A 78 -21.11 -5.90 -5.56
C ASP A 78 -21.61 -7.32 -5.22
N LEU A 79 -21.21 -7.84 -4.06
CA LEU A 79 -21.47 -9.22 -3.65
C LEU A 79 -22.73 -9.36 -2.80
N THR A 80 -23.26 -8.24 -2.29
CA THR A 80 -24.35 -8.19 -1.30
C THR A 80 -24.05 -9.01 -0.03
N THR A 81 -22.77 -9.07 0.34
CA THR A 81 -22.25 -9.87 1.46
C THR A 81 -21.25 -9.04 2.26
N ASP A 82 -21.34 -9.06 3.59
CA ASP A 82 -20.33 -8.44 4.45
C ASP A 82 -19.07 -9.30 4.54
N LEU A 83 -17.90 -8.67 4.40
CA LEU A 83 -16.57 -9.28 4.51
C LEU A 83 -16.04 -9.22 5.96
N GLY A 84 -16.92 -9.12 6.96
CA GLY A 84 -16.64 -8.75 8.36
C GLY A 84 -15.34 -9.28 8.95
N GLU A 85 -15.04 -10.58 8.78
CA GLU A 85 -13.86 -11.25 9.36
C GLU A 85 -12.52 -10.80 8.75
N LEU A 86 -12.55 -10.24 7.54
CA LEU A 86 -11.36 -9.70 6.88
C LEU A 86 -10.90 -8.42 7.59
N LYS A 87 -9.68 -8.46 8.13
CA LYS A 87 -9.08 -7.40 8.94
C LYS A 87 -7.60 -7.27 8.67
N VAL A 88 -7.05 -6.11 9.03
CA VAL A 88 -5.61 -5.88 9.09
C VAL A 88 -5.07 -6.58 10.33
N PHE A 89 -4.05 -7.42 10.16
CA PHE A 89 -3.19 -7.90 11.22
C PHE A 89 -1.87 -7.11 11.18
N SER A 90 -1.35 -6.77 12.35
CA SER A 90 -0.11 -6.03 12.47
C SER A 90 0.70 -6.50 13.67
N ASN A 91 1.98 -6.74 13.48
CA ASN A 91 2.92 -7.14 14.52
C ASN A 91 4.19 -6.27 14.44
N ARG A 92 4.43 -5.42 15.44
CA ARG A 92 5.60 -4.53 15.45
C ARG A 92 6.90 -5.31 15.63
N ASP A 93 6.86 -6.38 16.43
CA ASP A 93 8.00 -7.16 16.87
C ASP A 93 8.18 -8.42 16.00
N SER A 94 7.93 -8.28 14.69
CA SER A 94 8.08 -9.40 13.75
C SER A 94 9.56 -9.75 13.58
N GLU A 95 9.91 -11.02 13.73
CA GLU A 95 11.27 -11.53 13.49
C GLU A 95 11.64 -11.51 11.99
N TYR A 96 10.66 -11.33 11.10
CA TYR A 96 10.84 -11.40 9.65
C TYR A 96 10.84 -10.04 8.95
N GLU A 97 10.30 -9.00 9.59
CA GLU A 97 10.18 -7.66 9.03
C GLU A 97 10.65 -6.62 10.06
N PRO A 98 11.87 -6.06 9.92
CA PRO A 98 12.46 -5.16 10.90
C PRO A 98 11.61 -3.93 11.23
N THR A 99 10.88 -3.41 10.24
CA THR A 99 9.96 -2.28 10.39
C THR A 99 8.55 -2.67 10.82
N GLY A 100 8.35 -3.92 11.23
CA GLY A 100 7.06 -4.46 11.64
C GLY A 100 6.22 -4.96 10.46
N GLU A 101 5.47 -6.02 10.74
CA GLU A 101 4.66 -6.75 9.78
C GLU A 101 3.22 -6.20 9.76
N VAL A 102 2.69 -6.00 8.56
CA VAL A 102 1.30 -5.61 8.32
C VAL A 102 0.78 -6.51 7.21
N GLU A 103 -0.27 -7.27 7.47
CA GLU A 103 -0.85 -8.20 6.49
C GLU A 103 -2.37 -8.24 6.56
N ILE A 104 -2.97 -8.68 5.46
CA ILE A 104 -4.39 -8.98 5.34
C ILE A 104 -4.50 -10.32 4.61
N HIS A 105 -5.14 -11.32 5.23
CA HIS A 105 -5.37 -12.65 4.61
C HIS A 105 -4.12 -13.24 3.95
N GLY A 106 -2.97 -13.17 4.63
CA GLY A 106 -1.67 -13.69 4.16
C GLY A 106 -0.92 -12.80 3.16
N GLU A 107 -1.47 -11.66 2.74
CA GLU A 107 -0.79 -10.69 1.86
C GLU A 107 -0.16 -9.56 2.67
N GLN A 108 1.16 -9.39 2.56
CA GLN A 108 1.93 -8.43 3.35
C GLN A 108 2.03 -7.05 2.67
N VAL A 109 1.65 -5.99 3.40
CA VAL A 109 1.72 -4.59 2.95
C VAL A 109 3.08 -3.99 3.32
N ARG A 110 4.08 -4.18 2.43
CA ARG A 110 5.45 -3.66 2.62
C ARG A 110 5.68 -2.24 2.08
N THR A 111 4.79 -1.78 1.22
CA THR A 111 4.95 -0.49 0.52
C THR A 111 4.54 0.70 1.39
N LEU A 112 5.12 1.86 1.08
CA LEU A 112 4.80 3.15 1.69
C LEU A 112 3.87 3.99 0.80
N ILE A 113 3.53 3.46 -0.36
CA ILE A 113 2.81 4.15 -1.43
C ILE A 113 1.34 3.74 -1.43
N PRO A 114 0.39 4.70 -1.40
CA PRO A 114 -1.03 4.41 -1.35
C PRO A 114 -1.54 3.47 -2.44
N ASP A 115 -1.19 3.72 -3.71
CA ASP A 115 -1.68 2.92 -4.84
C ASP A 115 -1.10 1.50 -4.82
N ALA A 116 0.18 1.36 -4.45
CA ALA A 116 0.78 0.04 -4.30
C ALA A 116 0.12 -0.73 -3.14
N ALA A 117 -0.17 -0.07 -2.01
CA ALA A 117 -0.88 -0.70 -0.90
C ALA A 117 -2.29 -1.13 -1.33
N MET A 118 -3.00 -0.30 -2.09
CA MET A 118 -4.30 -0.63 -2.65
C MET A 118 -4.26 -1.91 -3.51
N VAL A 119 -3.21 -2.09 -4.33
CA VAL A 119 -3.03 -3.31 -5.13
C VAL A 119 -2.83 -4.55 -4.26
N THR A 120 -1.97 -4.47 -3.23
CA THR A 120 -1.75 -5.58 -2.28
C THR A 120 -3.03 -5.92 -1.51
N VAL A 121 -3.71 -4.92 -0.96
CA VAL A 121 -4.95 -5.15 -0.21
C VAL A 121 -6.06 -5.68 -1.13
N ALA A 122 -6.11 -5.23 -2.39
CA ALA A 122 -7.05 -5.77 -3.35
C ALA A 122 -6.81 -7.26 -3.62
N ALA A 123 -5.56 -7.69 -3.77
CA ALA A 123 -5.23 -9.11 -3.91
C ALA A 123 -5.68 -9.91 -2.67
N ALA A 124 -5.44 -9.38 -1.46
CA ALA A 124 -5.89 -9.97 -0.21
C ALA A 124 -7.41 -10.17 -0.15
N VAL A 125 -8.16 -9.13 -0.54
CA VAL A 125 -9.63 -9.16 -0.58
C VAL A 125 -10.12 -10.18 -1.61
N GLN A 126 -9.49 -10.24 -2.80
CA GLN A 126 -9.84 -11.27 -3.79
C GLN A 126 -9.62 -12.68 -3.27
N ALA A 127 -8.47 -12.93 -2.63
CA ALA A 127 -8.14 -14.22 -2.05
C ALA A 127 -9.18 -14.61 -0.98
N PHE A 128 -9.53 -13.69 -0.07
CA PHE A 128 -10.58 -13.93 0.92
C PHE A 128 -11.94 -14.23 0.28
N VAL A 129 -12.36 -13.48 -0.74
CA VAL A 129 -13.63 -13.72 -1.44
C VAL A 129 -13.63 -15.09 -2.13
N ALA A 130 -12.51 -15.48 -2.74
CA ALA A 130 -12.37 -16.78 -3.38
C ALA A 130 -12.41 -17.93 -2.36
N ASP A 131 -11.70 -17.79 -1.24
CA ASP A 131 -11.55 -18.83 -0.23
C ASP A 131 -12.79 -18.99 0.65
N THR A 132 -13.32 -17.86 1.14
CA THR A 132 -14.40 -17.84 2.13
C THR A 132 -15.78 -17.79 1.47
N ILE A 133 -15.95 -16.91 0.48
CA ILE A 133 -17.25 -16.67 -0.17
C ILE A 133 -17.45 -17.59 -1.39
N ARG A 134 -16.39 -18.26 -1.86
CA ARG A 134 -16.40 -19.15 -3.04
C ARG A 134 -16.90 -18.45 -4.30
N ARG A 135 -16.52 -17.18 -4.48
CA ARG A 135 -16.88 -16.36 -5.65
C ARG A 135 -15.63 -15.77 -6.32
N VAL A 136 -15.75 -15.48 -7.62
CA VAL A 136 -14.77 -14.68 -8.34
C VAL A 136 -15.20 -13.22 -8.28
N TRP A 137 -14.33 -12.35 -7.80
CA TRP A 137 -14.59 -10.90 -7.71
C TRP A 137 -13.30 -10.09 -7.80
N PRO A 138 -13.30 -8.90 -8.43
CA PRO A 138 -14.35 -8.44 -9.34
C PRO A 138 -14.24 -9.14 -10.70
N VAL A 139 -15.30 -9.09 -11.49
CA VAL A 139 -15.35 -9.69 -12.83
C VAL A 139 -15.40 -8.61 -13.91
N CYS A 140 -14.76 -8.88 -15.04
CA CYS A 140 -14.87 -8.02 -16.22
C CYS A 140 -16.31 -8.01 -16.73
N GLY A 141 -16.88 -6.82 -16.97
CA GLY A 141 -18.22 -6.68 -17.51
C GLY A 141 -18.39 -7.33 -18.89
N GLU A 142 -17.33 -7.34 -19.69
CA GLU A 142 -17.35 -7.87 -21.06
C GLU A 142 -16.99 -9.37 -21.10
N HIS A 143 -15.79 -9.73 -20.66
CA HIS A 143 -15.30 -11.11 -20.79
C HIS A 143 -15.72 -12.03 -19.64
N ARG A 144 -16.31 -11.51 -18.58
CA ARG A 144 -16.77 -12.27 -17.39
C ARG A 144 -15.67 -13.01 -16.62
N TYR A 145 -14.40 -12.79 -16.94
CA TYR A 145 -13.25 -13.30 -16.17
C TYR A 145 -12.98 -12.45 -14.94
N GLY A 146 -12.35 -13.06 -13.93
CA GLY A 146 -11.79 -12.34 -12.79
C GLY A 146 -10.78 -11.28 -13.24
N LEU A 147 -10.91 -10.08 -12.68
CA LEU A 147 -9.92 -9.03 -12.84
C LEU A 147 -8.76 -9.28 -11.87
N HIS A 148 -7.59 -8.70 -12.15
CA HIS A 148 -6.44 -8.75 -11.24
C HIS A 148 -5.99 -7.34 -10.88
N PRO A 149 -5.63 -7.07 -9.62
CA PRO A 149 -5.14 -5.77 -9.23
C PRO A 149 -3.73 -5.60 -9.80
N ILE A 150 -3.46 -4.45 -10.38
CA ILE A 150 -2.15 -4.08 -10.92
C ILE A 150 -1.84 -2.64 -10.59
N LEU A 151 -0.55 -2.34 -10.45
CA LEU A 151 -0.05 -0.98 -10.38
C LEU A 151 0.29 -0.50 -11.79
N THR A 152 -0.22 0.66 -12.19
CA THR A 152 0.08 1.31 -13.46
C THR A 152 0.72 2.67 -13.22
N PRO A 153 1.32 3.33 -14.23
CA PRO A 153 1.78 4.72 -14.09
C PRO A 153 0.67 5.70 -13.71
N THR A 154 -0.60 5.34 -13.99
CA THR A 154 -1.79 6.14 -13.64
C THR A 154 -2.41 5.76 -12.30
N GLY A 155 -1.79 4.84 -11.56
CA GLY A 155 -2.24 4.36 -10.25
C GLY A 155 -2.77 2.92 -10.25
N ALA A 156 -3.46 2.57 -9.17
CA ALA A 156 -3.98 1.24 -8.90
C ALA A 156 -5.20 0.92 -9.78
N ARG A 157 -5.17 -0.20 -10.51
CA ARG A 157 -6.27 -0.64 -11.40
C ARG A 157 -6.60 -2.12 -11.27
N TRP A 158 -7.85 -2.47 -11.53
CA TRP A 158 -8.28 -3.83 -11.89
C TRP A 158 -8.03 -4.06 -13.38
N HIS A 159 -7.43 -5.19 -13.74
CA HIS A 159 -7.05 -5.51 -15.13
C HIS A 159 -7.56 -6.87 -15.60
N CYS A 160 -8.16 -6.89 -16.79
CA CYS A 160 -8.62 -8.08 -17.48
C CYS A 160 -7.57 -8.54 -18.49
N ARG A 161 -6.86 -9.65 -18.22
CA ARG A 161 -5.79 -10.14 -19.11
C ARG A 161 -6.24 -10.44 -20.55
N PRO A 162 -7.42 -11.05 -20.82
CA PRO A 162 -7.82 -11.38 -22.19
C PRO A 162 -8.11 -10.19 -23.10
N GLY A 163 -8.51 -9.04 -22.54
CA GLY A 163 -8.99 -7.89 -23.32
C GLY A 163 -8.27 -6.57 -23.07
N SER A 164 -7.25 -6.54 -22.21
CA SER A 164 -6.54 -5.32 -21.79
C SER A 164 -7.44 -4.25 -21.15
N HIS A 165 -8.64 -4.61 -20.68
CA HIS A 165 -9.53 -3.69 -19.98
C HIS A 165 -8.96 -3.38 -18.60
N ALA A 166 -8.83 -2.09 -18.28
CA ALA A 166 -8.36 -1.65 -16.98
C ALA A 166 -9.33 -0.63 -16.38
N ILE A 167 -9.95 -0.95 -15.24
CA ILE A 167 -10.79 -0.02 -14.49
C ILE A 167 -10.09 0.39 -13.19
N PRO A 168 -10.29 1.60 -12.66
CA PRO A 168 -9.69 2.01 -11.40
C PRO A 168 -10.07 1.07 -10.24
N LEU A 169 -9.15 0.84 -9.31
CA LEU A 169 -9.50 0.34 -7.98
C LEU A 169 -10.28 1.44 -7.23
N PRO A 170 -11.18 1.08 -6.28
CA PRO A 170 -11.89 2.08 -5.49
C PRO A 170 -10.88 2.95 -4.74
N GLY A 171 -10.81 4.22 -5.12
CA GLY A 171 -9.97 5.22 -4.47
C GLY A 171 -10.78 6.11 -3.54
N ARG A 172 -10.09 6.93 -2.74
CA ARG A 172 -10.75 8.12 -2.17
C ARG A 172 -11.37 8.88 -3.33
N ALA A 173 -12.69 9.10 -3.28
CA ALA A 173 -13.37 9.99 -4.21
C ALA A 173 -12.64 11.33 -4.18
N GLY A 174 -11.77 11.57 -5.17
CA GLY A 174 -11.39 12.91 -5.54
C GLY A 174 -12.70 13.62 -5.81
N ARG A 175 -12.94 14.74 -5.12
CA ARG A 175 -14.12 15.59 -5.37
C ARG A 175 -14.30 15.67 -6.88
N SER A 176 -15.42 15.15 -7.36
CA SER A 176 -15.79 15.28 -8.76
C SER A 176 -15.88 16.79 -9.01
N ALA A 177 -14.92 17.33 -9.74
CA ALA A 177 -15.11 18.62 -10.37
C ALA A 177 -16.17 18.38 -11.44
N ALA A 178 -17.41 18.74 -11.12
CA ALA A 178 -18.45 18.90 -12.11
C ALA A 178 -17.90 19.81 -13.22
N SER A 179 -17.91 19.30 -14.45
CA SER A 179 -17.90 20.09 -15.68
C SER A 179 -19.24 19.92 -16.35
#